data_AF-A0A8G1REG6-F1
#
_entry.id   AF-A0A8G1REG6-F1
#
_cell.length_a   1.000
_cell.length_b   1.000
_cell.length_c   1.000
_cell.angle_alpha   90.00
_cell.angle_beta   90.00
_cell.angle_gamma   90.00
#
_symmetry.space_group_name_H-M   'P 1'
#
loop_
_entity.id
_entity.type
_entity.pdbx_description
1 polymer ?
#
loop_
_entity_poly.entity_id
_entity_poly.type
_entity_poly.pdbx_seq_one_letter_code
_entity_poly.pdbx_strand_id
1 'polypeptide(L)'
;MPGDAPASFDAFRYSRLREQPGNAQRHLFVMTDYNDLAFGYGKFACPGRFYAANEMRMMLAHMLICYDMRFPDGCGRPRNFTIDSDMYPDPATRLLIRKRSRFEDGMDELLTSVACVAV
;
A
#
# COMPACT_ATOMS: atom_id res chain seq x y z
N MET A 1 2.09 8.31 13.29
CA MET A 1 2.85 7.21 12.64
C MET A 1 3.79 6.60 13.66
N PRO A 2 3.72 5.29 13.93
CA PRO A 2 4.60 4.63 14.91
C PRO A 2 6.10 4.71 14.55
N GLY A 3 6.97 4.73 15.56
CA GLY A 3 8.44 4.67 15.42
C GLY A 3 9.16 6.02 15.32
N ASP A 4 10.49 5.98 15.33
CA ASP A 4 11.35 7.17 15.49
C ASP A 4 11.56 7.99 14.19
N ALA A 5 11.28 7.38 13.04
CA ALA A 5 11.44 8.02 11.72
C ALA A 5 10.09 8.12 10.97
N PRO A 6 9.14 8.94 11.45
CA PRO A 6 7.80 9.00 10.87
C PRO A 6 7.78 9.50 9.42
N ALA A 7 8.76 10.33 9.03
CA ALA A 7 8.88 10.90 7.69
C ALA A 7 9.53 9.95 6.67
N SER A 8 10.18 8.85 7.11
CA SER A 8 10.76 7.86 6.20
C SER A 8 9.74 6.79 5.83
N PHE A 9 9.80 6.32 4.57
CA PHE A 9 9.01 5.19 4.12
C PHE A 9 9.66 3.88 4.58
N ASP A 10 8.87 3.01 5.20
CA ASP A 10 9.28 1.69 5.69
C ASP A 10 8.15 0.68 5.42
N ALA A 11 8.37 -0.17 4.42
CA ALA A 11 7.36 -1.12 3.93
C ALA A 11 6.94 -2.16 4.97
N PHE A 12 7.79 -2.44 5.97
CA PHE A 12 7.56 -3.52 6.94
C PHE A 12 7.24 -3.01 8.35
N ARG A 13 7.15 -1.68 8.55
CA ARG A 13 6.87 -1.03 9.84
C ARG A 13 5.70 -1.67 10.58
N TYR A 14 4.56 -1.78 9.91
CA TYR A 14 3.34 -2.32 10.52
C TYR A 14 3.36 -3.84 10.64
N SER A 15 4.11 -4.55 9.79
CA SER A 15 4.31 -6.01 9.93
C SER A 15 5.02 -6.34 11.24
N ARG A 16 6.15 -5.67 11.51
CA ARG A 16 6.92 -5.87 12.74
C ARG A 16 6.15 -5.49 14.00
N LEU A 17 5.25 -4.49 13.94
CA LEU A 17 4.38 -4.18 15.08
C LEU A 17 3.37 -5.29 15.37
N ARG A 18 2.87 -6.00 14.34
CA ARG A 18 1.92 -7.11 14.49
C ARG A 18 2.56 -8.37 15.08
N GLU A 19 3.86 -8.53 14.94
CA GLU A 19 4.63 -9.64 15.54
C GLU A 19 4.75 -9.50 17.06
N GLN A 20 4.51 -8.30 17.62
CA GLN A 20 4.51 -8.08 19.06
C GLN A 20 3.28 -8.71 19.73
N PRO A 21 3.42 -9.29 20.94
CA PRO A 21 2.30 -9.86 21.69
C PRO A 21 1.13 -8.86 21.84
N GLY A 22 -0.09 -9.31 21.54
CA GLY A 22 -1.30 -8.49 21.65
C GLY A 22 -1.62 -7.59 20.44
N ASN A 23 -0.72 -7.49 19.45
CA ASN A 23 -0.89 -6.59 18.30
C ASN A 23 -1.33 -7.27 17.00
N ALA A 24 -1.53 -8.59 17.01
CA ALA A 24 -1.82 -9.39 15.81
C ALA A 24 -2.95 -8.80 14.94
N GLN A 25 -3.98 -8.24 15.58
CA GLN A 25 -5.19 -7.68 14.94
C GLN A 25 -5.24 -6.14 14.94
N ARG A 26 -4.29 -5.45 15.58
CA ARG A 26 -4.41 -3.99 15.81
C ARG A 26 -3.91 -3.13 14.65
N HIS A 27 -2.87 -3.60 13.97
CA HIS A 27 -2.15 -2.85 12.93
C HIS A 27 -2.41 -3.39 11.52
N LEU A 28 -3.57 -4.03 11.31
CA LEU A 28 -4.02 -4.38 9.96
C LEU A 28 -4.45 -3.10 9.24
N PHE A 29 -4.23 -3.06 7.93
CA PHE A 29 -4.53 -1.89 7.09
C PHE A 29 -5.97 -1.34 7.21
N VAL A 30 -6.95 -2.21 7.50
CA VAL A 30 -8.38 -1.86 7.63
C VAL A 30 -8.78 -1.47 9.05
N MET A 31 -7.85 -1.50 10.02
CA MET A 31 -8.16 -1.23 11.41
C MET A 31 -8.07 0.26 11.67
N THR A 32 -9.03 0.76 12.45
CA THR A 32 -9.10 2.15 12.86
C THR A 32 -8.63 2.26 14.30
N ASP A 33 -7.75 3.20 14.60
CA ASP A 33 -7.25 3.49 15.94
C ASP A 33 -7.23 5.00 16.14
N TYR A 34 -7.33 5.49 17.37
CA TYR A 34 -7.29 6.94 17.63
C TYR A 34 -5.97 7.58 17.16
N ASN A 35 -4.89 6.80 17.02
CA ASN A 35 -3.60 7.24 16.52
C ASN A 35 -3.42 7.07 14.99
N ASP A 36 -4.39 6.48 14.29
CA ASP A 36 -4.38 6.30 12.83
C ASP A 36 -5.78 6.53 12.24
N LEU A 37 -5.96 7.72 11.64
CA LEU A 37 -7.25 8.23 11.20
C LEU A 37 -7.43 8.14 9.68
N ALA A 38 -6.63 7.35 8.96
CA ALA A 38 -6.73 7.21 7.50
C ALA A 38 -8.14 6.78 7.03
N PHE A 39 -8.87 6.03 7.88
CA PHE A 39 -10.26 5.65 7.66
C PHE A 39 -11.21 6.25 8.72
N GLY A 40 -10.83 7.32 9.42
CA GLY A 40 -11.57 7.84 10.56
C GLY A 40 -11.57 6.89 11.77
N TYR A 41 -12.40 7.15 12.77
CA TYR A 41 -12.45 6.37 14.01
C TYR A 41 -13.86 6.29 14.63
N GLY A 42 -14.13 5.21 15.37
CA GLY A 42 -15.38 5.02 16.11
C GLY A 42 -16.62 4.99 15.21
N LYS A 43 -17.67 5.71 15.62
CA LYS A 43 -18.95 5.80 14.89
C LYS A 43 -18.80 6.37 13.47
N PHE A 44 -17.76 7.16 13.23
CA PHE A 44 -17.49 7.83 11.96
C PHE A 44 -16.36 7.15 11.17
N ALA A 45 -15.96 5.94 11.54
CA ALA A 45 -15.03 5.16 10.74
C ALA A 45 -15.65 4.84 9.37
N CYS A 46 -14.83 4.93 8.32
CA CYS A 46 -15.22 4.69 6.94
C CYS A 46 -15.78 3.27 6.80
N PRO A 47 -17.05 3.11 6.37
CA PRO A 47 -17.63 1.79 6.16
C PRO A 47 -17.01 1.07 4.95
N GLY A 48 -16.47 1.83 3.99
CA GLY A 48 -15.86 1.29 2.76
C GLY A 48 -14.42 0.81 2.89
N ARG A 49 -13.79 0.90 4.07
CA ARG A 49 -12.35 0.59 4.25
C ARG A 49 -11.93 -0.81 3.82
N PHE A 50 -12.79 -1.81 3.99
CA PHE A 50 -12.51 -3.19 3.57
C PHE A 50 -12.50 -3.32 2.05
N TYR A 51 -13.46 -2.67 1.40
CA TYR A 51 -13.57 -2.63 -0.05
C TYR A 51 -12.35 -1.91 -0.66
N ALA A 52 -12.06 -0.69 -0.18
CA ALA A 52 -10.92 0.09 -0.61
C ALA A 52 -9.59 -0.65 -0.40
N ALA A 53 -9.43 -1.37 0.72
CA ALA A 53 -8.24 -2.18 0.96
C ALA A 53 -8.05 -3.31 -0.06
N ASN A 54 -9.13 -3.98 -0.44
CA ASN A 54 -9.06 -5.04 -1.45
C ASN A 54 -8.76 -4.46 -2.84
N GLU A 55 -9.42 -3.36 -3.22
CA GLU A 55 -9.12 -2.67 -4.49
C GLU A 55 -7.66 -2.22 -4.55
N MET A 56 -7.15 -1.56 -3.51
CA MET A 56 -5.75 -1.11 -3.47
C MET A 56 -4.76 -2.28 -3.59
N ARG A 57 -5.03 -3.42 -2.94
CA ARG A 57 -4.19 -4.62 -3.08
C ARG A 57 -4.22 -5.18 -4.50
N MET A 58 -5.40 -5.24 -5.13
CA MET A 58 -5.53 -5.72 -6.51
C MET A 58 -4.83 -4.78 -7.49
N MET A 59 -5.01 -3.47 -7.34
CA MET A 59 -4.32 -2.47 -8.16
C MET A 59 -2.80 -2.56 -7.99
N LEU A 60 -2.30 -2.66 -6.76
CA LEU A 60 -0.86 -2.78 -6.49
C LEU A 60 -0.28 -4.08 -7.07
N ALA A 61 -0.96 -5.21 -6.86
CA ALA A 61 -0.55 -6.48 -7.44
C ALA A 61 -0.50 -6.39 -8.97
N HIS A 62 -1.55 -5.85 -9.60
CA HIS A 62 -1.59 -5.65 -11.04
C HIS A 62 -0.43 -4.77 -11.53
N MET A 63 -0.15 -3.66 -10.84
CA MET A 63 0.97 -2.78 -11.16
C MET A 63 2.32 -3.51 -11.07
N LEU A 64 2.56 -4.28 -10.00
CA LEU A 64 3.82 -4.98 -9.76
C LEU A 64 4.05 -6.17 -10.70
N ILE A 65 2.98 -6.85 -11.12
CA ILE A 65 3.06 -8.03 -12.00
C ILE A 65 3.19 -7.59 -13.45
N CYS A 66 2.41 -6.59 -13.86
CA CYS A 66 2.18 -6.30 -15.27
C CYS A 66 3.05 -5.18 -15.82
N TYR A 67 3.69 -4.39 -14.94
CA TYR A 67 4.40 -3.20 -15.38
C TYR A 67 5.77 -3.06 -14.72
N ASP A 68 6.71 -2.52 -15.49
CA ASP A 68 7.92 -1.91 -14.98
C ASP A 68 7.69 -0.40 -14.88
N MET A 69 7.89 0.14 -13.67
CA MET A 69 7.65 1.55 -13.37
C MET A 69 8.92 2.18 -12.82
N ARG A 70 9.25 3.38 -13.29
CA ARG A 70 10.34 4.18 -12.74
C ARG A 70 10.06 5.66 -12.89
N PHE A 71 10.70 6.48 -12.06
CA PHE A 71 10.77 7.91 -12.30
C PHE A 71 11.70 8.21 -13.50
N PRO A 72 11.49 9.33 -14.21
CA PRO A 72 12.49 9.86 -15.13
C PRO A 72 13.85 10.04 -14.45
N ASP A 73 14.93 10.01 -15.22
CA ASP A 73 16.28 10.11 -14.67
C ASP A 73 16.44 11.45 -13.92
N GLY A 74 17.00 11.41 -12.71
CA GLY A 74 17.13 12.57 -11.82
C GLY A 74 15.84 12.96 -11.08
N CYS A 75 14.72 12.29 -11.32
CA CYS A 75 13.47 12.47 -10.57
C CYS A 75 13.31 11.41 -9.47
N GLY A 76 12.53 11.74 -8.45
CA GLY A 76 12.22 10.85 -7.32
C GLY A 76 10.75 10.95 -6.89
N ARG A 77 10.47 10.59 -5.63
CA ARG A 77 9.13 10.68 -5.04
C ARG A 77 8.52 12.08 -5.28
N PRO A 78 7.30 12.17 -5.85
CA PRO A 78 6.59 13.43 -6.01
C PRO A 78 6.46 14.19 -4.69
N ARG A 79 6.48 15.53 -4.74
CA ARG A 79 6.13 16.35 -3.59
C ARG A 79 4.66 16.11 -3.22
N ASN A 80 4.35 16.23 -1.94
CA ASN A 80 2.97 16.18 -1.48
C ASN A 80 2.25 17.44 -1.93
N PHE A 81 1.05 17.27 -2.44
CA PHE A 81 0.06 18.31 -2.69
C PHE A 81 -1.17 17.98 -1.84
N THR A 82 -1.61 18.91 -1.01
CA THR A 82 -2.67 18.67 -0.03
C THR A 82 -3.90 19.50 -0.38
N ILE A 83 -5.06 18.87 -0.36
CA ILE A 83 -6.37 19.54 -0.39
C ILE A 83 -7.09 19.12 0.89
N ASP A 84 -7.47 20.09 1.72
CA ASP A 84 -8.04 19.83 3.05
C ASP A 84 -7.16 18.88 3.88
N SER A 85 -7.69 17.74 4.30
CA SER A 85 -6.97 16.69 5.04
C SER A 85 -6.32 15.64 4.14
N ASP A 86 -6.60 15.67 2.83
CA ASP A 86 -6.17 14.64 1.89
C ASP A 86 -4.84 15.01 1.23
N MET A 87 -3.96 14.00 1.11
CA MET A 87 -2.61 14.16 0.60
C MET A 87 -2.45 13.39 -0.72
N TYR A 88 -2.14 14.12 -1.78
CA TYR A 88 -1.94 13.62 -3.13
C TYR A 88 -0.47 13.76 -3.53
N PRO A 89 0.04 12.92 -4.45
CA PRO A 89 1.25 13.23 -5.18
C PRO A 89 0.99 14.41 -6.14
N ASP A 90 2.01 15.24 -6.37
CA ASP A 90 1.96 16.28 -7.40
C ASP A 90 1.55 15.70 -8.77
N PRO A 91 0.38 16.07 -9.33
CA PRO A 91 -0.16 15.51 -10.56
C PRO A 91 0.65 15.87 -11.80
N ALA A 92 1.55 16.87 -11.72
CA ALA A 92 2.47 17.19 -12.80
C ALA A 92 3.62 16.17 -12.90
N THR A 93 3.89 15.38 -11.85
CA THR A 93 5.00 14.42 -11.86
C THR A 93 4.75 13.30 -12.87
N ARG A 94 5.74 13.04 -13.73
CA ARG A 94 5.68 11.97 -14.73
C ARG A 94 6.24 10.67 -14.15
N LEU A 95 5.58 9.57 -14.49
CA LEU A 95 6.04 8.21 -14.23
C LEU A 95 6.26 7.50 -15.57
N LEU A 96 7.41 6.86 -15.74
CA LEU A 96 7.69 6.02 -16.90
C LEU A 96 7.13 4.62 -16.62
N ILE A 97 6.18 4.17 -17.44
CA ILE A 97 5.52 2.89 -17.28
C ILE A 97 5.71 2.07 -18.56
N ARG A 98 6.19 0.84 -18.42
CA ARG A 98 6.30 -0.13 -19.51
C ARG A 98 5.54 -1.40 -19.16
N LYS A 99 4.62 -1.83 -20.03
CA LYS A 99 3.93 -3.12 -19.89
C LYS A 99 4.94 -4.28 -20.06
N ARG A 100 4.82 -5.30 -19.21
CA ARG A 100 5.56 -6.57 -19.33
C ARG A 100 4.86 -7.49 -20.31
N SER A 101 5.63 -8.25 -21.08
CA SER A 101 5.11 -9.17 -22.10
C SER A 101 4.57 -10.49 -21.52
N ARG A 102 5.00 -10.89 -20.32
CA ARG A 102 4.69 -12.19 -19.70
C ARG A 102 3.62 -12.11 -18.60
N PHE A 103 2.45 -11.59 -18.92
CA PHE A 103 1.36 -11.46 -17.95
C PHE A 103 0.90 -12.82 -17.40
N GLU A 104 0.75 -13.81 -18.28
CA GLU A 104 0.28 -15.16 -17.94
C GLU A 104 1.29 -15.87 -17.04
N ASP A 105 2.57 -15.91 -17.43
CA ASP A 105 3.63 -16.53 -16.63
C ASP A 105 3.75 -15.94 -15.21
N GLY A 106 3.60 -14.61 -15.06
CA GLY A 106 3.69 -13.94 -13.76
C GLY A 106 2.47 -14.15 -12.86
N MET A 107 1.29 -14.38 -13.44
CA MET A 107 0.09 -14.75 -12.68
C MET A 107 0.18 -16.20 -12.21
N ASP A 108 0.67 -17.09 -13.08
CA ASP A 108 0.87 -18.51 -12.75
C ASP A 108 1.92 -18.69 -11.65
N GLU A 109 3.05 -17.96 -11.70
CA GLU A 109 4.03 -17.94 -10.60
C GLU A 109 3.42 -17.47 -9.27
N LEU A 110 2.58 -16.43 -9.30
CA LEU A 110 1.92 -15.93 -8.09
C LEU A 110 0.90 -16.90 -7.52
N LEU A 111 0.05 -17.48 -8.38
CA LEU A 111 -0.92 -18.48 -7.97
C LEU A 111 -0.22 -19.73 -7.41
N THR A 112 0.90 -20.13 -8.01
CA THR A 112 1.74 -21.24 -7.52
C THR A 112 2.38 -20.90 -6.17
N SER A 113 2.89 -19.68 -5.99
CA SER A 113 3.51 -19.25 -4.74
C SER A 113 2.50 -19.09 -3.60
N VAL A 114 1.27 -18.66 -3.88
CA VAL A 114 0.21 -18.54 -2.85
C VAL A 114 -0.35 -19.92 -2.48
N ALA A 115 -0.47 -20.84 -3.44
CA ALA A 115 -0.87 -22.22 -3.18
C ALA A 115 0.16 -22.97 -2.31
N CYS A 116 1.46 -22.76 -2.54
CA CYS A 116 2.53 -23.39 -1.73
C CYS A 116 2.66 -22.86 -0.29
N VAL A 117 2.10 -21.68 0.03
CA VAL A 117 2.09 -21.14 1.41
C VAL A 117 0.83 -21.56 2.17
N ALA A 118 -0.17 -22.13 1.48
CA ALA A 118 -1.43 -22.59 2.05
C ALA A 118 -1.51 -24.12 2.25
N VAL A 119 -0.40 -24.85 2.07
CA VAL A 119 -0.25 -26.30 2.37
C VAL A 119 0.75 -26.51 3.49
#